data_AF-F7I486-F1
#
_entry.id   AF-F7I486-F1
#
_cell.length_a   1.000
_cell.length_b   1.000
_cell.length_c   1.000
_cell.angle_alpha   90.00
_cell.angle_beta   90.00
_cell.angle_gamma   90.00
#
_symmetry.space_group_name_H-M   'P 1'
#
loop_
_entity.id
_entity.type
_entity.pdbx_description
1 polymer ?
#
loop_
_entity_poly.entity_id
_entity_poly.type
_entity_poly.pdbx_seq_one_letter_code
_entity_poly.pdbx_strand_id
1 'polypeptide(L)'
;MVLATEMTNHSEHVNEFVNSINTTLATLEENGETDERLEAINNMLRIPEKRTLMKRMLIKCADLSNPCRPLQYCIEWTARISEEYFSQTDEEKQRHLPVEMPRFDRNTCSIPKSQISFIRQIIKYMFVAWNGKKSFLK
;
A
#
# COMPACT_ATOMS: atom_id res chain seq x y z
N MET A 1 -10.35 -10.14 4.44
CA MET A 1 -9.22 -9.20 4.68
C MET A 1 -7.92 -9.84 4.26
N VAL A 2 -7.57 -11.05 4.71
CA VAL A 2 -6.34 -11.77 4.31
C VAL A 2 -6.13 -11.81 2.80
N LEU A 3 -7.12 -12.23 2.01
CA LEU A 3 -6.98 -12.28 0.53
C LEU A 3 -6.65 -10.91 -0.11
N ALA A 4 -6.92 -9.79 0.57
CA ALA A 4 -6.61 -8.47 0.04
C ALA A 4 -5.12 -8.07 0.23
N THR A 5 -4.34 -8.84 0.99
CA THR A 5 -2.90 -8.59 1.16
C THR A 5 -2.09 -9.08 -0.03
N GLU A 6 -2.68 -9.85 -0.95
CA GLU A 6 -2.03 -10.25 -2.20
C GLU A 6 -1.56 -9.02 -3.00
N MET A 7 -0.30 -9.04 -3.44
CA MET A 7 0.34 -7.90 -4.11
C MET A 7 0.02 -7.81 -5.60
N THR A 8 -0.39 -8.91 -6.24
CA THR A 8 -0.86 -8.93 -7.64
C THR A 8 -2.09 -8.03 -7.83
N ASN A 9 -2.98 -8.00 -6.83
CA ASN A 9 -4.20 -7.20 -6.81
C ASN A 9 -4.01 -5.83 -6.11
N HIS A 10 -2.77 -5.40 -5.87
CA HIS A 10 -2.48 -4.16 -5.14
C HIS A 10 -3.13 -2.94 -5.79
N SER A 11 -2.87 -2.74 -7.08
CA SER A 11 -3.39 -1.59 -7.83
C SER A 11 -4.91 -1.59 -7.91
N GLU A 12 -5.54 -2.77 -8.04
CA GLU A 12 -6.99 -2.92 -8.04
C GLU A 12 -7.60 -2.41 -6.73
N HIS A 13 -7.15 -2.93 -5.59
CA HIS A 13 -7.68 -2.54 -4.29
C HIS A 13 -7.47 -1.04 -3.98
N VAL A 14 -6.32 -0.47 -4.35
CA VAL A 14 -6.07 0.95 -4.15
C VAL A 14 -6.98 1.79 -5.06
N ASN A 15 -7.16 1.42 -6.33
CA ASN A 15 -8.01 2.15 -7.27
C ASN A 15 -9.49 2.05 -6.90
N GLU A 16 -9.98 0.86 -6.49
CA GLU A 16 -11.35 0.70 -5.97
C GLU A 16 -11.59 1.61 -4.77
N PHE A 17 -10.63 1.68 -3.83
CA PHE A 17 -10.71 2.57 -2.69
C PHE A 17 -10.77 4.05 -3.13
N VAL A 18 -9.88 4.49 -4.02
CA VAL A 18 -9.88 5.89 -4.47
C VAL A 18 -11.18 6.25 -5.19
N ASN A 19 -11.59 5.44 -6.16
CA ASN A 19 -12.76 5.72 -6.99
C ASN A 19 -14.07 5.65 -6.22
N SER A 20 -14.15 4.79 -5.21
CA SER A 20 -15.38 4.53 -4.46
C SER A 20 -15.47 5.33 -3.16
N ILE A 21 -14.35 5.53 -2.46
CA ILE A 21 -14.33 6.23 -1.16
C ILE A 21 -13.88 7.67 -1.36
N ASN A 22 -12.67 7.90 -1.87
CA ASN A 22 -12.11 9.25 -1.95
C ASN A 22 -12.93 10.16 -2.87
N THR A 23 -13.37 9.68 -4.04
CA THR A 23 -14.22 10.47 -4.94
C THR A 23 -15.56 10.80 -4.30
N THR A 24 -16.24 9.84 -3.67
CA THR A 24 -17.52 10.10 -3.00
C THR A 24 -17.38 11.05 -1.81
N LEU A 25 -16.32 10.91 -1.01
CA LEU A 25 -16.01 11.85 0.07
C LEU A 25 -15.74 13.26 -0.47
N ALA A 26 -14.98 13.40 -1.55
CA ALA A 26 -14.71 14.70 -2.15
C ALA A 26 -15.99 15.41 -2.62
N THR A 27 -16.93 14.68 -3.25
CA THR A 27 -18.21 15.24 -3.67
C THR A 27 -19.11 15.64 -2.49
N LEU A 28 -19.10 14.86 -1.41
CA LEU A 28 -19.88 15.18 -0.21
C LEU A 28 -19.25 16.35 0.58
N GLU A 29 -17.94 16.53 0.54
CA GLU A 29 -17.25 17.63 1.22
C GLU A 29 -17.57 19.01 0.64
N GLU A 30 -17.90 19.07 -0.65
CA GLU A 30 -18.21 20.30 -1.39
C GLU A 30 -19.65 20.81 -1.19
N ASN A 31 -20.52 20.01 -0.55
CA ASN A 31 -21.96 20.28 -0.46
C ASN A 31 -22.48 20.32 0.99
N GLY A 32 -23.29 21.32 1.32
CA GLY A 32 -24.16 21.34 2.51
C GLY A 32 -23.63 22.04 3.78
N GLU A 33 -24.53 22.29 4.72
CA GLU A 33 -24.20 22.70 6.10
C GLU A 33 -23.53 21.54 6.86
N THR A 34 -22.79 21.87 7.92
CA THR A 34 -21.83 20.93 8.55
C THR A 34 -22.49 19.65 9.07
N ASP A 35 -23.70 19.74 9.63
CA ASP A 35 -24.40 18.60 10.24
C ASP A 35 -25.00 17.64 9.19
N GLU A 36 -25.63 18.16 8.13
CA GLU A 36 -26.16 17.33 7.04
C GLU A 36 -25.05 16.59 6.30
N ARG A 37 -23.90 17.25 6.14
CA ARG A 37 -22.70 16.66 5.53
C ARG A 37 -22.15 15.50 6.35
N LEU A 38 -22.05 15.66 7.67
CA LEU A 38 -21.58 14.61 8.58
C LEU A 38 -22.49 13.38 8.53
N GLU A 39 -23.81 13.58 8.50
CA GLU A 39 -24.77 12.49 8.42
C GLU A 39 -24.68 11.76 7.07
N ALA A 40 -24.54 12.49 5.96
CA ALA A 40 -24.34 11.89 4.64
C ALA A 40 -23.05 11.04 4.55
N ILE A 41 -21.93 11.54 5.11
CA ILE A 41 -20.67 10.80 5.17
C ILE A 41 -20.82 9.53 6.02
N ASN A 42 -21.43 9.64 7.21
CA ASN A 42 -21.65 8.50 8.09
C ASN A 42 -22.51 7.41 7.43
N ASN A 43 -23.58 7.81 6.74
CA ASN A 43 -24.44 6.88 6.03
C ASN A 43 -23.70 6.20 4.86
N MET A 44 -22.88 6.93 4.11
CA MET A 44 -22.04 6.37 3.05
C MET A 44 -21.03 5.34 3.60
N LEU A 45 -20.33 5.65 4.69
CA LEU A 45 -19.35 4.76 5.30
C LEU A 45 -19.97 3.50 5.94
N ARG A 46 -21.28 3.54 6.26
CA ARG A 46 -22.03 2.38 6.75
C ARG A 46 -22.43 1.39 5.67
N ILE A 47 -22.39 1.77 4.39
CA ILE A 47 -22.67 0.85 3.27
C ILE A 47 -21.71 -0.36 3.34
N PRO A 48 -22.21 -1.61 3.36
CA PRO A 48 -21.37 -2.81 3.53
C PRO A 48 -20.20 -2.92 2.55
N GLU A 49 -20.41 -2.55 1.30
CA GLU A 49 -19.41 -2.56 0.22
C GLU A 49 -18.31 -1.54 0.51
N LYS A 50 -18.68 -0.31 0.89
CA LYS A 50 -17.73 0.76 1.25
C LYS A 50 -16.89 0.37 2.47
N ARG A 51 -17.54 -0.22 3.48
CA ARG A 51 -16.87 -0.73 4.69
C ARG A 51 -15.89 -1.85 4.35
N THR A 52 -16.22 -2.70 3.38
CA THR A 52 -15.32 -3.76 2.90
C THR A 52 -14.09 -3.17 2.22
N LEU A 53 -14.25 -2.17 1.35
CA LEU A 53 -13.14 -1.44 0.73
C LEU A 53 -12.24 -0.76 1.77
N MET A 54 -12.82 -0.09 2.77
CA MET A 54 -12.08 0.50 3.90
C MET A 54 -11.25 -0.57 4.64
N LYS A 55 -11.83 -1.74 4.94
CA LYS A 55 -11.12 -2.83 5.61
C LYS A 55 -9.99 -3.40 4.76
N ARG A 56 -10.18 -3.56 3.45
CA ARG A 56 -9.13 -3.99 2.51
C ARG A 56 -7.97 -2.99 2.48
N MET A 57 -8.27 -1.70 2.36
CA MET A 57 -7.25 -0.66 2.34
C MET A 57 -6.50 -0.57 3.69
N LEU A 58 -7.23 -0.63 4.81
CA LEU A 58 -6.65 -0.59 6.15
C LEU A 58 -5.64 -1.72 6.37
N ILE A 59 -5.97 -2.97 5.99
CA ILE A 59 -5.03 -4.09 6.17
C ILE A 59 -3.81 -3.97 5.25
N LYS A 60 -3.97 -3.52 4.00
CA LYS A 60 -2.84 -3.31 3.09
C LYS A 60 -1.90 -2.19 3.56
N CYS A 61 -2.46 -1.09 4.04
CA CYS A 61 -1.66 -0.02 4.66
C CYS A 61 -0.89 -0.52 5.88
N ALA A 62 -1.50 -1.37 6.70
CA ALA A 62 -0.81 -1.96 7.85
C ALA A 62 0.34 -2.87 7.41
N ASP A 63 0.10 -3.74 6.44
CA ASP A 63 1.06 -4.72 5.90
C ASP A 63 2.29 -4.04 5.28
N LEU A 64 2.07 -2.96 4.52
CA LEU A 64 3.12 -2.21 3.84
C LEU A 64 3.59 -0.97 4.62
N SER A 65 3.39 -0.92 5.94
CA SER A 65 3.66 0.26 6.77
C SER A 65 5.13 0.49 7.13
N ASN A 66 6.03 -0.45 6.82
CA ASN A 66 7.44 -0.38 7.23
C ASN A 66 8.14 0.94 6.83
N PRO A 67 7.96 1.48 5.60
CA PRO A 67 8.57 2.75 5.21
C PRO A 67 8.01 3.98 5.94
N CYS A 68 6.88 3.85 6.64
CA CYS A 68 6.25 4.90 7.43
C CYS A 68 6.64 4.85 8.92
N ARG A 69 7.46 3.88 9.34
CA ARG A 69 7.95 3.77 10.73
C ARG A 69 9.14 4.70 10.97
N PRO A 70 9.46 5.04 12.25
CA PRO A 70 10.70 5.70 12.59
C PRO A 70 11.91 5.03 11.94
N LEU A 71 12.90 5.83 11.54
CA LEU A 71 14.00 5.41 10.66
C LEU A 71 14.68 4.11 11.11
N GLN A 72 14.97 3.97 12.41
CA GLN A 72 15.59 2.77 12.96
C GLN A 72 14.82 1.48 12.64
N TYR A 73 13.49 1.52 12.73
CA TYR A 73 12.64 0.35 12.45
C TYR A 73 12.46 0.14 10.96
N CYS A 74 12.38 1.21 10.17
CA CYS A 74 12.34 1.13 8.71
C CYS A 74 13.59 0.41 8.17
N ILE A 75 14.77 0.75 8.70
CA ILE A 75 16.05 0.09 8.36
C ILE A 75 16.02 -1.38 8.76
N GLU A 76 15.60 -1.69 10.00
CA GLU A 76 15.54 -3.07 10.49
C GLU A 76 14.61 -3.95 9.63
N TRP A 77 13.39 -3.49 9.35
CA TRP A 77 12.46 -4.22 8.49
C TRP A 77 12.98 -4.38 7.06
N THR A 78 13.65 -3.35 6.54
CA THR A 78 14.30 -3.40 5.23
C THR A 78 15.40 -4.48 5.19
N ALA A 79 16.21 -4.60 6.25
CA ALA A 79 17.25 -5.61 6.33
C ALA A 79 16.66 -7.02 6.34
N ARG A 80 15.60 -7.25 7.14
CA ARG A 80 14.92 -8.55 7.24
C ARG A 80 14.35 -9.02 5.91
N ILE A 81 13.58 -8.17 5.21
CA ILE A 81 12.98 -8.55 3.93
C ILE A 81 14.03 -8.71 2.83
N SER A 82 15.12 -7.95 2.89
CA SER A 82 16.22 -8.10 1.93
C SER A 82 16.92 -9.45 2.10
N GLU A 83 17.20 -9.88 3.34
CA GLU A 83 17.81 -11.20 3.59
C GLU A 83 16.90 -12.36 3.18
N GLU A 84 15.58 -12.24 3.36
CA GLU A 84 14.60 -13.21 2.88
C GLU A 84 14.66 -13.36 1.36
N TYR A 85 14.65 -12.25 0.60
CA TYR A 85 14.77 -12.28 -0.85
C TYR A 85 16.14 -12.78 -1.35
N PHE A 86 17.22 -12.47 -0.62
CA PHE A 86 18.54 -12.99 -0.93
C PHE A 86 18.60 -14.50 -0.76
N SER A 87 18.04 -15.01 0.33
CA SER A 87 17.96 -16.45 0.61
C SER A 87 17.18 -17.20 -0.48
N GLN A 88 16.04 -16.65 -0.92
CA GLN A 88 15.28 -17.21 -2.05
C GLN A 88 16.12 -17.21 -3.33
N THR A 89 16.77 -16.09 -3.67
CA THR A 89 17.59 -15.97 -4.88
C THR A 89 18.77 -16.95 -4.88
N ASP A 90 19.39 -17.18 -3.73
CA ASP A 90 20.47 -18.17 -3.57
C ASP A 90 19.95 -19.60 -3.77
N GLU A 91 18.79 -19.94 -3.20
CA GLU A 91 18.16 -21.25 -3.36
C GLU A 91 17.75 -21.50 -4.82
N GLU A 92 17.13 -20.52 -5.48
CA GLU A 92 16.74 -20.60 -6.90
C GLU A 92 17.96 -20.93 -7.78
N LYS A 93 19.07 -20.23 -7.58
CA LYS A 93 20.33 -20.52 -8.30
C LYS A 93 20.88 -21.89 -7.97
N GLN A 94 20.94 -22.25 -6.69
CA GLN A 94 21.46 -23.55 -6.25
C GLN A 94 20.68 -24.71 -6.87
N ARG A 95 19.35 -24.57 -6.95
CA ARG A 95 18.44 -25.56 -7.50
C ARG A 95 18.23 -25.47 -9.01
N HIS A 96 18.92 -24.53 -9.66
CA HIS A 96 18.83 -24.29 -11.10
C HIS A 96 17.40 -23.96 -11.55
N LEU A 97 16.66 -23.26 -10.71
CA LEU A 97 15.33 -22.73 -10.99
C LEU A 97 15.44 -21.36 -11.70
N PRO A 98 14.40 -20.95 -12.45
CA PRO A 98 14.29 -19.56 -12.89
C PRO A 98 14.34 -18.61 -11.68
N VAL A 99 15.20 -17.58 -11.77
CA VAL A 99 15.32 -16.57 -10.69
C VAL A 99 14.24 -15.53 -10.87
N GLU A 100 13.25 -15.51 -9.97
CA GLU A 100 12.09 -14.61 -10.07
C GLU A 100 12.45 -13.16 -9.71
N MET A 101 13.41 -12.99 -8.79
CA MET A 101 13.81 -11.69 -8.25
C MET A 101 15.28 -11.35 -8.54
N PRO A 102 15.70 -11.25 -9.82
CA PRO A 102 17.12 -11.13 -10.18
C PRO A 102 17.81 -9.85 -9.67
N ARG A 103 17.03 -8.83 -9.28
CA ARG A 103 17.55 -7.60 -8.65
C ARG A 103 17.90 -7.75 -7.17
N PHE A 104 17.43 -8.82 -6.52
CA PHE A 104 17.67 -9.12 -5.12
C PHE A 104 18.71 -10.24 -4.98
N ASP A 105 19.87 -10.03 -5.61
CA ASP A 105 21.05 -10.85 -5.38
C ASP A 105 21.95 -10.14 -4.35
N ARG A 106 22.31 -10.82 -3.25
CA ARG A 106 23.15 -10.22 -2.19
C ARG A 106 24.48 -9.66 -2.69
N ASN A 107 24.99 -10.15 -3.82
CA ASN A 107 26.27 -9.73 -4.40
C ASN A 107 26.17 -8.45 -5.24
N THR A 108 24.97 -8.05 -5.66
CA THR A 108 24.77 -6.92 -6.60
C THR A 108 23.67 -5.94 -6.18
N CYS A 109 22.78 -6.34 -5.27
CA CYS A 109 21.63 -5.56 -4.87
C CYS A 109 22.04 -4.29 -4.11
N SER A 110 21.52 -3.14 -4.55
CA SER A 110 21.59 -1.91 -3.77
C SER A 110 20.30 -1.73 -2.98
N ILE A 111 20.30 -2.17 -1.72
CA ILE A 111 19.13 -2.09 -0.82
C ILE A 111 18.52 -0.68 -0.78
N PRO A 112 19.30 0.42 -0.64
CA PRO A 112 18.72 1.77 -0.61
C PRO A 112 18.02 2.15 -1.91
N LYS A 113 18.58 1.80 -3.08
CA LYS A 113 17.96 2.07 -4.38
C LYS A 113 16.67 1.26 -4.56
N SER A 114 16.67 -0.01 -4.14
CA SER A 114 15.50 -0.87 -4.15
C SER A 114 14.38 -0.30 -3.28
N GLN A 115 14.68 0.18 -2.07
CA GLN A 115 13.70 0.83 -1.19
C GLN A 115 13.13 2.13 -1.79
N ILE A 116 13.97 2.97 -2.39
CA ILE A 116 13.48 4.18 -3.09
C ILE A 116 12.50 3.80 -4.21
N SER A 117 12.82 2.76 -5.00
CA SER A 117 11.94 2.27 -6.07
C SER A 117 10.61 1.74 -5.51
N PHE A 118 10.67 0.90 -4.47
CA PHE A 118 9.50 0.34 -3.81
C PHE A 118 8.58 1.44 -3.25
N ILE A 119 9.16 2.43 -2.57
CA ILE A 119 8.40 3.57 -2.04
C ILE A 119 7.71 4.34 -3.16
N ARG A 120 8.42 4.62 -4.26
CA ARG A 120 7.88 5.39 -5.39
C ARG A 120 6.78 4.65 -6.14
N GLN A 121 6.93 3.35 -6.35
CA GLN A 121 6.04 2.58 -7.21
C GLN A 121 4.82 2.00 -6.46
N ILE A 122 4.98 1.63 -5.19
CA ILE A 122 3.95 0.89 -4.44
C ILE A 122 3.37 1.75 -3.30
N ILE A 123 4.24 2.35 -2.50
CA ILE A 123 3.85 2.96 -1.21
C ILE A 123 3.25 4.35 -1.38
N LYS A 124 3.88 5.21 -2.19
CA LYS A 124 3.57 6.64 -2.26
C LYS A 124 2.09 6.89 -2.60
N TYR A 125 1.59 6.27 -3.67
CA TYR A 125 0.20 6.45 -4.10
C TYR A 125 -0.79 5.90 -3.06
N MET A 126 -0.54 4.70 -2.54
CA MET A 126 -1.38 4.05 -1.53
C MET A 126 -1.53 4.91 -0.26
N PHE A 127 -0.42 5.40 0.31
CA PHE A 127 -0.47 6.20 1.54
C PHE A 127 -0.98 7.63 1.32
N VAL A 128 -0.76 8.23 0.14
CA VAL A 128 -1.39 9.50 -0.23
C VAL A 128 -2.92 9.35 -0.26
N ALA A 129 -3.41 8.28 -0.90
CA ALA A 129 -4.84 7.97 -0.98
C ALA A 129 -5.44 7.71 0.41
N TRP A 130 -4.76 6.93 1.25
CA TRP A 130 -5.21 6.61 2.61
C TRP A 130 -5.22 7.84 3.55
N ASN A 131 -4.22 8.72 3.42
CA ASN A 131 -4.12 9.93 4.24
C ASN A 131 -5.13 11.03 3.83
N GLY A 132 -5.84 10.88 2.71
CA GLY A 132 -6.85 11.86 2.26
C GLY A 132 -6.28 13.20 1.77
N LYS A 133 -4.98 13.28 1.44
CA LYS A 133 -4.39 14.53 0.93
C LYS A 133 -4.72 14.73 -0.55
N LYS A 134 -5.58 15.71 -0.85
CA LYS A 134 -6.01 16.10 -2.20
C LYS A 134 -4.87 16.60 -3.12
N SER A 135 -3.71 16.98 -2.57
CA SER A 135 -2.67 17.76 -3.29
C SER A 135 -1.66 16.96 -4.13
N PHE A 136 -1.75 15.62 -4.19
CA PHE A 136 -0.76 14.78 -4.89
C PHE A 136 -1.38 13.85 -5.96
N LEU A 137 -2.65 14.08 -6.31
CA LEU A 137 -3.38 13.33 -7.34
C LEU A 137 -3.58 14.14 -8.64
N LYS A 138 -2.82 15.23 -8.82
CA LYS A 138 -2.70 15.96 -10.09
C LYS A 138 -1.33 15.70 -10.71
#